data_AF-A0A915BER4-F1
#
_entry.id   AF-A0A915BER4-F1
#
_cell.length_a   1.000
_cell.length_b   1.000
_cell.length_c   1.000
_cell.angle_alpha   90.00
_cell.angle_beta   90.00
_cell.angle_gamma   90.00
#
_symmetry.space_group_name_H-M   'P 1'
#
loop_
_entity.id
_entity.type
_entity.pdbx_description
1 polymer ?
#
loop_
_entity_poly.entity_id
_entity_poly.type
_entity_poly.pdbx_seq_one_letter_code
_entity_poly.pdbx_strand_id
1 'polypeptide(L)'
;AIICIWILAIACGLPALLASKQELNYFVDAANEIFVDPVCLADNFPDGNALTSQLFGLYNNILMILNYALPLVVLIFTYGRVVVVLRKSETIGDTRHQENINAKRRAANMLALVVFIFMFLWFPYQ
;
A
#
# COMPACT_ATOMS: atom_id res chain seq x y z
N ALA A 1 0.10 4.10 19.69
CA ALA A 1 0.30 4.32 18.24
C ALA A 1 0.52 3.01 17.49
N ILE A 2 1.59 2.24 17.76
CA ILE A 2 1.90 0.99 17.03
C ILE A 2 0.77 -0.05 17.14
N ILE A 3 0.19 -0.23 18.33
CA ILE A 3 -0.94 -1.15 18.54
C ILE A 3 -2.15 -0.78 17.66
N CYS A 4 -2.44 0.51 17.50
CA CYS A 4 -3.53 0.98 16.64
C CYS A 4 -3.28 0.62 15.17
N ILE A 5 -2.03 0.70 14.70
CA ILE A 5 -1.64 0.30 13.34
C ILE A 5 -1.89 -1.20 13.15
N TRP A 6 -1.51 -2.03 14.11
CA TRP A 6 -1.75 -3.48 14.05
C TRP A 6 -3.24 -3.81 14.01
N ILE A 7 -4.04 -3.18 14.88
CA ILE A 7 -5.49 -3.38 14.89
C ILE A 7 -6.11 -2.97 13.55
N LEU A 8 -5.72 -1.81 13.01
CA LEU A 8 -6.17 -1.34 11.70
C LEU A 8 -5.74 -2.28 10.58
N ALA A 9 -4.50 -2.78 10.60
CA ALA A 9 -3.99 -3.71 9.59
C ALA A 9 -4.76 -5.04 9.60
N ILE A 10 -5.01 -5.59 10.79
CA ILE A 10 -5.81 -6.81 10.95
C ILE A 10 -7.25 -6.57 10.48
N ALA A 11 -7.86 -5.44 10.88
CA ALA A 11 -9.21 -5.09 10.46
C ALA A 11 -9.31 -4.92 8.93
N CYS A 12 -8.29 -4.33 8.29
CA CYS A 12 -8.23 -4.18 6.85
C CYS A 12 -8.00 -5.52 6.13
N GLY A 13 -7.25 -6.46 6.71
CA GLY A 13 -6.98 -7.78 6.12
C GLY A 13 -8.10 -8.81 6.33
N LEU A 14 -8.98 -8.59 7.32
CA LEU A 14 -10.05 -9.53 7.68
C LEU A 14 -11.05 -9.80 6.53
N PRO A 15 -11.52 -8.81 5.76
CA PRO A 15 -12.44 -9.04 4.66
C PRO A 15 -11.82 -9.92 3.56
N ALA A 16 -10.56 -9.67 3.18
CA ALA A 16 -9.85 -10.51 2.22
C ALA A 16 -9.67 -11.95 2.71
N LEU A 17 -9.41 -12.14 4.01
CA LEU A 17 -9.30 -13.47 4.60
C LEU A 17 -10.64 -14.24 4.52
N LEU A 18 -11.75 -13.58 4.87
CA LEU A 18 -13.07 -14.19 4.85
C LEU A 18 -13.60 -14.44 3.43
N ALA A 19 -13.22 -13.60 2.47
CA ALA A 19 -13.59 -13.73 1.06
C ALA A 19 -12.66 -14.68 0.28
N SER A 20 -11.59 -15.21 0.90
CA SER A 20 -10.70 -16.17 0.26
C SER A 20 -11.32 -17.56 0.15
N LYS A 21 -11.40 -18.08 -1.07
CA LYS A 21 -11.96 -19.40 -1.40
C LYS A 21 -11.06 -20.09 -2.40
N GLN A 22 -10.96 -21.40 -2.27
CA GLN A 22 -10.31 -22.25 -3.26
C GLN A 22 -11.38 -22.80 -4.20
N GLU A 23 -11.20 -22.58 -5.50
CA GLU A 23 -12.01 -23.19 -6.56
C GLU A 23 -11.19 -24.24 -7.29
N LEU A 24 -11.82 -25.36 -7.64
CA LEU A 24 -11.19 -26.45 -8.39
C LEU A 24 -11.71 -26.40 -9.82
N ASN A 25 -10.83 -26.07 -10.76
CA ASN A 25 -11.15 -26.09 -12.18
C ASN A 25 -10.80 -27.46 -12.77
N TYR A 26 -11.71 -28.01 -13.56
CA TYR A 26 -11.50 -29.29 -14.24
C TYR A 26 -11.22 -29.01 -15.71
N PHE A 27 -10.01 -29.34 -16.16
CA PHE A 27 -9.60 -29.23 -17.55
C PHE A 27 -9.47 -30.63 -18.15
N VAL A 28 -9.81 -30.77 -19.42
CA VAL A 28 -9.64 -32.03 -20.16
C VAL A 28 -8.47 -31.85 -21.10
N ASP A 29 -7.46 -32.70 -20.95
CA ASP A 29 -6.26 -32.67 -21.80
C ASP A 29 -6.53 -33.35 -23.16
N ALA A 30 -5.62 -33.17 -24.12
CA ALA A 30 -5.67 -33.79 -25.45
C ALA A 30 -5.70 -35.33 -25.41
N ALA A 31 -5.17 -35.93 -24.32
CA ALA A 31 -5.25 -37.36 -24.05
C ALA A 31 -6.59 -37.81 -23.43
N ASN A 32 -7.56 -36.90 -23.30
CA ASN A 32 -8.87 -37.12 -22.67
C ASN A 32 -8.80 -37.44 -21.16
N GLU A 33 -7.69 -37.06 -20.52
CA GLU A 33 -7.50 -37.17 -19.08
C GLU A 33 -8.01 -35.90 -18.39
N ILE A 34 -8.63 -36.06 -17.21
CA ILE A 34 -9.15 -34.94 -16.41
C ILE A 34 -8.03 -34.43 -15.50
N PHE A 35 -7.62 -33.18 -15.69
CA PHE A 35 -6.68 -32.47 -14.84
C PHE A 35 -7.42 -31.51 -13.91
N VAL A 36 -7.05 -31.51 -12.63
CA VAL A 36 -7.64 -30.63 -11.61
C VAL A 36 -6.65 -29.49 -11.32
N ASP A 37 -7.07 -28.26 -11.56
CA ASP A 37 -6.29 -27.06 -11.28
C ASP A 37 -6.91 -26.29 -10.09
N PRO A 38 -6.28 -26.32 -8.91
CA PRO A 38 -6.74 -25.58 -7.75
C PRO A 38 -6.34 -24.10 -7.85
N VAL A 39 -7.32 -23.20 -7.98
CA VAL A 39 -7.11 -21.76 -7.96
C VAL A 39 -7.58 -21.16 -6.64
N CYS A 40 -6.83 -20.17 -6.13
CA CYS A 40 -7.23 -19.40 -4.95
C CYS A 40 -7.76 -18.04 -5.40
N LEU A 41 -9.03 -17.80 -5.13
CA LEU A 41 -9.72 -16.57 -5.49
C LEU A 41 -10.13 -15.83 -4.21
N ALA A 42 -9.86 -14.52 -4.17
CA ALA A 42 -10.16 -13.64 -3.05
C ALA A 42 -11.40 -12.77 -3.30
N ASP A 43 -12.28 -13.22 -4.19
CA ASP A 43 -13.41 -12.45 -4.70
C ASP A 43 -14.77 -13.01 -4.28
N ASN A 44 -14.80 -13.99 -3.38
CA ASN A 44 -16.04 -14.58 -2.86
C ASN A 44 -16.67 -13.66 -1.79
N PHE A 45 -17.08 -12.47 -2.22
CA PHE A 45 -17.84 -11.54 -1.42
C PHE A 45 -19.33 -11.94 -1.44
N PRO A 46 -20.10 -11.61 -0.39
CA PRO A 46 -21.50 -12.05 -0.27
C PRO A 46 -22.43 -11.50 -1.36
N ASP A 47 -22.00 -10.46 -2.09
CA ASP A 47 -22.76 -9.78 -3.15
C ASP A 47 -22.38 -10.23 -4.57
N GLY A 48 -21.33 -11.05 -4.74
CA GLY A 48 -20.91 -11.52 -6.05
C GLY A 48 -19.42 -11.89 -6.13
N ASN A 49 -18.93 -12.04 -7.36
CA ASN A 49 -17.52 -12.30 -7.66
C ASN A 49 -16.78 -11.01 -8.06
N ALA A 50 -15.53 -11.10 -8.52
CA ALA A 50 -14.71 -9.93 -8.85
C ALA A 50 -15.33 -8.96 -9.88
N LEU A 51 -16.21 -9.45 -10.76
CA LEU A 51 -16.83 -8.67 -11.83
C LEU A 51 -18.20 -8.08 -11.44
N THR A 52 -18.92 -8.72 -10.52
CA THR A 52 -20.29 -8.32 -10.14
C THR A 52 -20.38 -7.67 -8.77
N SER A 53 -19.43 -7.96 -7.87
CA SER A 53 -19.41 -7.46 -6.50
C SER A 53 -19.05 -5.97 -6.44
N GLN A 54 -19.98 -5.16 -5.90
CA GLN A 54 -19.71 -3.76 -5.58
C GLN A 54 -18.88 -3.63 -4.30
N LEU A 55 -19.06 -4.56 -3.35
CA LEU A 55 -18.29 -4.60 -2.11
C LEU A 55 -16.81 -4.86 -2.37
N PHE A 56 -16.49 -5.76 -3.29
CA PHE A 56 -15.12 -6.03 -3.71
C PHE A 56 -14.45 -4.78 -4.29
N GLY A 57 -15.13 -4.10 -5.22
CA GLY A 57 -14.64 -2.86 -5.82
C GLY A 57 -14.43 -1.74 -4.79
N LEU A 58 -15.40 -1.56 -3.88
CA LEU A 58 -15.31 -0.57 -2.80
C LEU A 58 -14.15 -0.89 -1.84
N TYR A 59 -14.02 -2.16 -1.43
CA TYR A 59 -12.96 -2.63 -0.55
C TYR A 59 -11.58 -2.41 -1.16
N ASN A 60 -11.38 -2.79 -2.43
CA ASN A 60 -10.12 -2.58 -3.12
C ASN A 60 -9.76 -1.09 -3.26
N ASN A 61 -10.75 -0.24 -3.58
CA ASN A 61 -10.54 1.21 -3.67
C ASN A 61 -10.16 1.82 -2.30
N ILE A 62 -10.83 1.40 -1.22
CA ILE A 62 -10.50 1.84 0.14
C ILE A 62 -9.09 1.38 0.53
N LEU A 63 -8.72 0.13 0.23
CA LEU A 63 -7.38 -0.38 0.50
C LEU A 63 -6.30 0.40 -0.26
N MET A 64 -6.54 0.72 -1.53
CA MET A 64 -5.65 1.57 -2.32
C MET A 64 -5.49 2.95 -1.67
N ILE A 65 -6.59 3.57 -1.24
CA ILE A 65 -6.51 4.89 -0.59
C ILE A 65 -5.73 4.79 0.74
N LEU A 66 -6.04 3.80 1.58
CA LEU A 66 -5.47 3.68 2.92
C LEU A 66 -4.00 3.24 2.92
N ASN A 67 -3.62 2.30 2.06
CA ASN A 67 -2.27 1.73 2.06
C ASN A 67 -1.32 2.47 1.12
N TYR A 68 -1.84 3.23 0.15
CA TYR A 68 -1.03 3.89 -0.86
C TYR A 68 -1.25 5.41 -0.89
N ALA A 69 -2.45 5.89 -1.20
CA ALA A 69 -2.68 7.33 -1.39
C ALA A 69 -2.48 8.16 -0.11
N LEU A 70 -3.01 7.70 1.02
CA LEU A 70 -2.93 8.41 2.30
C LEU A 70 -1.48 8.50 2.81
N PRO A 71 -0.68 7.41 2.86
CA PRO A 71 0.73 7.49 3.19
C PRO A 71 1.49 8.45 2.26
N LEU A 72 1.22 8.43 0.95
CA LEU A 72 1.86 9.32 -0.01
C LEU A 72 1.55 10.80 0.27
N VAL A 73 0.28 11.15 0.49
CA VAL A 73 -0.12 12.53 0.77
C VAL A 73 0.52 13.03 2.07
N VAL A 74 0.53 12.21 3.12
CA VAL A 74 1.17 12.56 4.40
C VAL A 74 2.67 12.79 4.21
N LEU A 75 3.35 11.95 3.44
CA LEU A 75 4.76 12.11 3.14
C LEU A 75 5.01 13.39 2.33
N ILE A 76 4.32 13.59 1.21
CA ILE A 76 4.48 14.80 0.38
C ILE A 76 4.27 16.07 1.21
N PHE A 77 3.23 16.10 2.04
CA PHE A 77 2.94 17.25 2.88
C PHE A 77 4.03 17.50 3.93
N THR A 78 4.42 16.46 4.68
CA THR A 78 5.47 16.57 5.72
C THR A 78 6.82 16.96 5.11
N TYR A 79 7.24 16.33 4.00
CA TYR A 79 8.45 16.67 3.27
C TYR A 79 8.41 18.07 2.67
N GLY A 80 7.29 18.45 2.06
CA GLY A 80 7.10 19.79 1.50
C GLY A 80 7.25 20.87 2.56
N ARG A 81 6.66 20.68 3.75
CA ARG A 81 6.81 21.60 4.89
C ARG A 81 8.26 21.72 5.35
N VAL A 82 8.97 20.59 5.46
CA VAL A 82 10.41 20.58 5.80
C VAL A 82 11.23 21.33 4.73
N VAL A 83 10.90 21.16 3.45
CA VAL A 83 11.56 21.87 2.35
C VAL A 83 11.35 23.38 2.39
N VAL A 84 10.13 23.82 2.64
CA VAL A 84 9.78 25.24 2.77
C VAL A 84 10.46 25.87 3.99
N VAL A 85 10.46 25.20 5.14
CA VAL A 85 11.09 25.71 6.37
C VAL A 85 12.60 25.86 6.19
N LEU A 86 13.28 24.89 5.59
CA LEU A 86 14.72 24.99 5.37
C LEU A 86 15.12 25.99 4.25
N ARG A 87 14.25 26.26 3.28
CA ARG A 87 14.46 27.39 2.36
C ARG A 87 14.34 28.74 3.06
N LYS A 88 13.59 28.80 4.17
CA LYS A 88 13.37 30.02 4.95
C LYS A 88 14.36 30.20 6.10
N SER A 89 15.01 29.13 6.55
CA SER A 89 15.99 29.17 7.63
C SER A 89 17.43 29.38 7.12
N GLU A 90 17.74 30.59 6.66
CA GLU A 90 19.07 31.14 6.90
C GLU A 90 19.19 31.44 8.40
N THR A 91 19.42 30.42 9.22
CA THR A 91 19.71 30.62 10.65
C THR A 91 21.22 30.69 10.82
N ILE A 92 21.67 31.92 10.99
CA ILE A 92 22.98 32.34 11.48
C ILE A 92 23.21 31.71 12.88
N GLY A 93 24.26 30.89 13.02
CA GLY A 93 24.93 30.59 14.29
C GLY A 93 24.42 29.41 15.13
N ASP A 94 24.68 28.15 14.72
CA ASP A 94 25.11 27.03 15.59
C ASP A 94 25.39 25.78 14.72
N THR A 95 26.65 25.51 14.41
CA THR A 95 27.07 24.52 13.39
C THR A 95 26.71 23.08 13.77
N ARG A 96 26.70 22.73 15.06
CA ARG A 96 26.39 21.35 15.51
C ARG A 96 24.90 21.01 15.44
N HIS A 97 24.02 22.00 15.64
CA HIS A 97 22.57 21.79 15.54
C HIS A 97 22.11 21.64 14.08
N GLN A 98 22.76 22.37 13.17
CA GLN A 98 22.49 22.28 11.73
C GLN A 98 22.87 20.91 11.13
N GLU A 99 24.02 20.33 11.53
CA GLU A 99 24.45 19.03 11.01
C GLU A 99 23.49 17.88 11.39
N ASN A 100 22.98 17.87 12.62
CA ASN A 100 22.01 16.88 13.07
C ASN A 100 20.65 17.00 12.36
N ILE A 101 20.19 18.23 12.10
CA ILE A 101 18.95 18.47 11.34
C ILE A 101 19.13 18.04 9.87
N ASN A 102 20.29 18.33 9.27
CA ASN A 102 20.62 17.91 7.91
C ASN A 102 20.74 16.38 7.76
N ALA A 103 21.32 15.70 8.74
CA ALA A 103 21.41 14.24 8.74
C ALA A 103 20.02 13.58 8.82
N LYS A 104 19.14 14.06 9.71
CA LYS A 104 17.74 13.58 9.81
C LYS A 104 16.96 13.84 8.52
N ARG A 105 17.20 14.98 7.89
CA ARG A 105 16.59 15.33 6.61
C ARG A 105 17.08 14.46 5.45
N ARG A 106 18.35 14.05 5.44
CA ARG A 106 18.90 13.16 4.42
C ARG A 106 18.27 11.76 4.51
N ALA A 107 18.12 11.23 5.72
CA ALA A 107 17.43 9.96 5.96
C ALA A 107 15.96 10.02 5.51
N ALA A 108 15.29 11.13 5.84
CA ALA A 108 13.92 11.36 5.43
C ALA A 108 13.80 11.50 3.89
N ASN A 109 14.63 12.32 3.24
CA ASN A 109 14.65 12.44 1.78
C ASN A 109 14.95 11.11 1.07
N MET A 110 15.82 10.27 1.65
CA MET A 110 16.07 8.92 1.15
C MET A 110 14.81 8.06 1.25
N LEU A 111 14.10 8.11 2.39
CA LEU A 111 12.82 7.41 2.58
C LEU A 111 11.76 7.88 1.58
N ALA A 112 11.66 9.20 1.32
CA ALA A 112 10.74 9.77 0.34
C ALA A 112 11.02 9.29 -1.09
N LEU A 113 12.29 9.23 -1.48
CA LEU A 113 12.71 8.74 -2.79
C LEU A 113 12.41 7.25 -2.95
N VAL A 114 12.68 6.44 -1.93
CA VAL A 114 12.33 5.01 -1.92
C VAL A 114 10.82 4.82 -2.08
N VAL A 115 10.01 5.62 -1.40
CA VAL A 115 8.54 5.59 -1.52
C VAL A 115 8.09 6.02 -2.92
N PHE A 116 8.71 7.02 -3.54
CA PHE A 116 8.42 7.43 -4.92
C PHE A 116 8.78 6.34 -5.94
N ILE A 117 9.91 5.67 -5.77
CA ILE A 117 10.29 4.55 -6.62
C ILE A 117 9.31 3.39 -6.45
N PHE A 118 8.96 3.07 -5.20
CA PHE A 118 7.94 2.07 -4.90
C PHE A 118 6.61 2.45 -5.57
N MET A 119 6.20 3.72 -5.51
CA MET A 119 5.01 4.26 -6.17
C MET A 119 5.00 3.99 -7.68
N PHE A 120 6.06 4.36 -8.39
CA PHE A 120 6.13 4.13 -9.84
C PHE A 120 6.21 2.64 -10.21
N LEU A 121 6.86 1.82 -9.38
CA LEU A 121 6.98 0.38 -9.62
C LEU A 121 5.71 -0.40 -9.26
N TRP A 122 4.91 0.08 -8.31
CA TRP A 122 3.64 -0.55 -7.91
C TRP A 122 2.43 -0.05 -8.71
N PHE A 123 2.48 1.16 -9.28
CA PHE A 123 1.40 1.68 -10.13
C PHE A 123 0.96 0.76 -11.29
N PRO A 124 1.83 -0.02 -11.98
CA PRO A 124 1.36 -0.97 -12.99
C PRO A 124 0.74 -2.24 -12.41
N TYR A 125 0.98 -2.54 -11.13
CA TYR A 125 0.46 -3.74 -10.46
C TYR A 125 -0.92 -3.49 -9.82
N GLN A 126 -1.14 -2.26 -9.35
CA GLN A 126 -2.38 -1.80 -8.73
C GLN A 126 -3.34 -1.24 -9.78
#